data_AF-A0A158B0P0-F1
#
_entry.id   AF-A0A158B0P0-F1
#
_cell.length_a   1.000
_cell.length_b   1.000
_cell.length_c   1.000
_cell.angle_alpha   90.00
_cell.angle_beta   90.00
_cell.angle_gamma   90.00
#
_symmetry.space_group_name_H-M   'P 1'
#
loop_
_entity.id
_entity.type
_entity.pdbx_description
1 polymer ?
#
loop_
_entity_poly.entity_id
_entity_poly.type
_entity_poly.pdbx_seq_one_letter_code
_entity_poly.pdbx_strand_id
1 'polypeptide(L)'
;MVKFAIALSAKVGAARADNRGMNAHTLDALAALTETVAVIRHARGLKNPHDLPEGSQDWQRAADAFADDFLRALDAEPKVGAWWRI
;
A
#
# COMPACT_ATOMS: atom_id res chain seq x y z
N MET A 1 24.99 -15.02 -28.94
CA MET A 1 24.73 -14.75 -27.51
C MET A 1 24.88 -13.28 -27.07
N VAL A 2 25.17 -12.32 -27.95
CA VAL A 2 25.39 -10.90 -27.54
C VAL A 2 24.09 -10.05 -27.52
N LYS A 3 23.04 -10.47 -28.24
CA LYS A 3 21.81 -9.69 -28.39
C LYS A 3 20.87 -9.73 -27.16
N PHE A 4 21.00 -10.75 -26.31
CA PHE A 4 20.21 -10.89 -25.07
C PHE A 4 20.69 -9.98 -23.93
N ALA A 5 22.01 -9.74 -23.83
CA ALA A 5 22.58 -8.92 -22.76
C ALA A 5 22.25 -7.42 -22.92
N ILE A 6 22.15 -6.92 -24.16
CA ILE A 6 21.78 -5.52 -24.43
C ILE A 6 20.32 -5.28 -24.09
N ALA A 7 19.43 -6.23 -24.38
CA ALA A 7 18.02 -6.14 -24.03
C ALA A 7 17.79 -6.14 -22.51
N LEU A 8 18.56 -6.92 -21.74
CA LEU A 8 18.49 -6.89 -20.27
C LEU A 8 19.03 -5.57 -19.69
N SER A 9 20.15 -5.05 -20.23
CA SER A 9 20.75 -3.79 -19.78
C SER A 9 19.88 -2.57 -20.08
N ALA A 10 19.20 -2.55 -21.24
CA ALA A 10 18.21 -1.52 -21.56
C ALA A 10 16.96 -1.58 -20.66
N LYS A 11 16.52 -2.79 -20.28
CA LYS A 11 15.35 -2.99 -19.40
C LYS A 11 15.67 -2.59 -17.94
N VAL A 12 16.90 -2.82 -17.49
CA VAL A 12 17.40 -2.35 -16.18
C VAL A 12 17.64 -0.83 -16.19
N GLY A 13 18.07 -0.25 -17.31
CA GLY A 13 18.20 1.21 -17.47
C GLY A 13 16.85 1.93 -17.47
N ALA A 14 15.81 1.35 -18.08
CA ALA A 14 14.45 1.88 -18.06
C ALA A 14 13.79 1.76 -16.67
N ALA A 15 14.00 0.63 -15.97
CA ALA A 15 13.51 0.44 -14.61
C ALA A 15 14.26 1.29 -13.55
N ARG A 16 15.42 1.85 -13.90
CA ARG A 16 16.18 2.76 -13.01
C ARG A 16 15.85 4.24 -13.25
N ALA A 17 14.95 4.54 -14.20
CA ALA A 17 14.64 5.89 -14.64
C ALA A 17 13.31 6.48 -14.10
N ASP A 18 12.46 5.72 -13.40
CA ASP A 18 11.16 6.23 -12.92
C ASP A 18 11.13 6.59 -11.41
N ASN A 19 12.17 6.25 -10.66
CA ASN A 19 12.20 6.46 -9.20
C ASN A 19 12.51 7.91 -8.76
N ARG A 20 12.36 8.89 -9.67
CA ARG A 20 12.66 10.33 -9.44
C ARG A 20 11.42 11.23 -9.30
N GLY A 21 10.22 10.68 -9.18
CA GLY A 21 9.04 11.54 -9.19
C GLY A 21 7.76 10.88 -8.70
N MET A 22 7.75 10.35 -7.48
CA MET A 22 6.45 10.24 -6.80
C MET A 22 5.99 11.67 -6.54
N ASN A 23 5.04 12.16 -7.35
CA ASN A 23 4.56 13.53 -7.23
C ASN A 23 3.86 13.69 -5.87
N ALA A 24 3.87 14.91 -5.30
CA ALA A 24 3.29 15.17 -3.98
C ALA A 24 1.83 14.67 -3.89
N HIS A 25 1.07 14.76 -4.98
CA HIS A 25 -0.31 14.27 -5.05
C HIS A 25 -0.44 12.75 -4.87
N THR A 26 0.51 11.95 -5.39
CA THR A 26 0.54 10.51 -5.17
C THR A 26 0.80 10.19 -3.70
N LEU A 27 1.71 10.93 -3.04
CA LEU A 27 1.97 10.77 -1.61
C LEU A 27 0.76 11.14 -0.76
N ASP A 28 0.11 12.27 -1.07
CA ASP A 28 -1.10 12.71 -0.39
C ASP A 28 -2.24 11.70 -0.56
N ALA A 29 -2.39 11.12 -1.77
CA ALA A 29 -3.38 10.09 -2.03
C ALA A 29 -3.12 8.79 -1.23
N LEU A 30 -1.86 8.37 -1.12
CA LEU A 30 -1.48 7.20 -0.31
C LEU A 30 -1.68 7.44 1.19
N ALA A 31 -1.37 8.66 1.67
CA ALA A 31 -1.63 9.06 3.05
C ALA A 31 -3.14 9.04 3.36
N ALA A 32 -3.96 9.66 2.51
CA ALA A 32 -5.42 9.66 2.65
C ALA A 32 -6.01 8.24 2.62
N LEU A 33 -5.49 7.35 1.77
CA LEU A 33 -5.90 5.95 1.75
C LEU A 33 -5.53 5.24 3.06
N THR A 34 -4.34 5.48 3.57
CA THR A 34 -3.85 4.91 4.85
C THR A 34 -4.75 5.32 6.01
N GLU A 35 -5.09 6.61 6.09
CA GLU A 35 -6.03 7.15 7.10
C GLU A 35 -7.42 6.54 6.96
N THR A 36 -7.94 6.42 5.73
CA THR A 36 -9.24 5.82 5.46
C THR A 36 -9.31 4.37 5.94
N VAL A 37 -8.27 3.57 5.65
CA VAL A 37 -8.18 2.18 6.12
C VAL A 37 -8.18 2.12 7.65
N ALA A 38 -7.40 3.00 8.31
CA ALA A 38 -7.34 3.06 9.76
C ALA A 38 -8.71 3.38 10.40
N VAL A 39 -9.46 4.33 9.82
CA VAL A 39 -10.80 4.71 10.26
C VAL A 39 -11.78 3.56 10.09
N ILE A 40 -11.79 2.88 8.94
CA ILE A 40 -12.68 1.74 8.69
C ILE A 40 -12.40 0.60 9.67
N ARG A 41 -11.11 0.29 9.92
CA ARG A 41 -10.72 -0.74 10.91
C ARG A 41 -11.21 -0.38 12.30
N HIS A 42 -11.00 0.88 12.71
CA HIS A 42 -11.50 1.37 13.99
C HIS A 42 -13.03 1.25 14.11
N ALA A 43 -13.77 1.65 13.07
CA ALA A 43 -15.23 1.52 13.04
C ALA A 43 -15.72 0.06 13.12
N ARG A 44 -14.91 -0.90 12.67
CA ARG A 44 -15.15 -2.34 12.80
C ARG A 44 -14.69 -2.92 14.14
N GLY A 45 -14.17 -2.10 15.06
CA GLY A 45 -13.62 -2.55 16.34
C GLY A 45 -12.26 -3.25 16.25
N LEU A 46 -11.58 -3.16 15.10
CA LEU A 46 -10.25 -3.73 14.88
C LEU A 46 -9.18 -2.74 15.34
N LYS A 47 -8.07 -3.28 15.88
CA LYS A 47 -6.91 -2.47 16.28
C LYS A 47 -6.05 -2.09 15.09
N ASN A 48 -5.57 -0.86 15.08
CA ASN A 48 -4.54 -0.41 14.17
C ASN A 48 -3.15 -0.61 14.80
N PRO A 49 -2.07 -0.67 13.99
CA PRO A 49 -0.72 -0.84 14.52
C PRO A 49 -0.33 0.27 15.51
N HIS A 50 -0.74 1.51 15.26
CA HIS A 50 -0.43 2.65 16.13
C HIS A 50 -1.16 2.63 17.48
N ASP A 51 -2.15 1.74 17.67
CA ASP A 51 -2.84 1.56 18.95
C ASP A 51 -2.07 0.63 19.91
N LEU A 52 -0.99 0.00 19.44
CA LEU A 52 -0.31 -1.09 20.12
C LEU A 52 1.17 -0.76 20.32
N PRO A 53 1.81 -1.29 21.39
CA PRO A 53 3.24 -1.12 21.58
C PRO A 53 4.03 -1.77 20.44
N GLU A 54 4.87 -0.98 19.77
CA GLU A 54 5.75 -1.45 18.70
C GLU A 54 6.61 -2.65 19.14
N GLY A 55 6.81 -3.60 18.24
CA GLY A 55 7.59 -4.81 18.50
C GLY A 55 6.89 -5.89 19.33
N SER A 56 5.67 -5.63 19.83
CA SER A 56 4.85 -6.69 20.44
C SER A 56 4.28 -7.64 19.37
N GLN A 57 3.94 -8.87 19.77
CA GLN A 57 3.32 -9.84 18.86
C GLN A 57 1.96 -9.33 18.35
N ASP A 58 1.19 -8.65 19.19
CA ASP A 58 -0.11 -8.10 18.79
C ASP A 58 0.04 -6.92 17.83
N TRP A 59 1.08 -6.09 17.99
CA TRP A 59 1.43 -5.07 17.00
C TRP A 59 1.73 -5.69 15.64
N GLN A 60 2.53 -6.77 15.59
CA GLN A 60 2.85 -7.45 14.33
C GLN A 60 1.58 -7.99 13.65
N ARG A 61 0.70 -8.65 14.41
CA ARG A 61 -0.58 -9.15 13.88
C ARG A 61 -1.46 -8.01 13.34
N ALA A 62 -1.52 -6.89 14.06
CA ALA A 62 -2.28 -5.73 13.60
C ALA A 62 -1.66 -5.10 12.35
N ALA A 63 -0.32 -5.07 12.24
CA ALA A 63 0.41 -4.56 11.07
C ALA A 63 0.17 -5.43 9.84
N ASP A 64 0.26 -6.75 9.97
CA ASP A 64 0.02 -7.69 8.87
C ASP A 64 -1.43 -7.55 8.36
N ALA A 65 -2.41 -7.55 9.27
CA ALA A 65 -3.82 -7.38 8.91
C ALA A 65 -4.12 -5.99 8.31
N PHE A 66 -3.42 -4.95 8.77
CA PHE A 66 -3.55 -3.61 8.21
C PHE A 66 -3.00 -3.53 6.79
N ALA A 67 -1.84 -4.15 6.54
CA ALA A 67 -1.23 -4.22 5.21
C ALA A 67 -2.14 -4.93 4.22
N ASP A 68 -2.76 -6.04 4.61
CA ASP A 68 -3.74 -6.76 3.79
C ASP A 68 -4.95 -5.89 3.43
N ASP A 69 -5.52 -5.17 4.40
CA ASP A 69 -6.63 -4.25 4.16
C ASP A 69 -6.24 -3.09 3.22
N PHE A 70 -5.03 -2.56 3.38
CA PHE A 70 -4.49 -1.48 2.56
C PHE A 70 -4.25 -1.93 1.11
N LEU A 71 -3.62 -3.10 0.91
CA LEU A 71 -3.41 -3.67 -0.42
C LEU A 71 -4.74 -4.00 -1.11
N ARG A 72 -5.72 -4.52 -0.37
CA ARG A 72 -7.08 -4.74 -0.89
C ARG A 72 -7.73 -3.42 -1.31
N ALA A 73 -7.52 -2.35 -0.56
CA ALA A 73 -8.06 -1.03 -0.89
C ALA A 73 -7.37 -0.40 -2.10
N LEU A 74 -6.07 -0.65 -2.29
CA LEU A 74 -5.32 -0.25 -3.49
C LEU A 74 -5.75 -1.02 -4.74
N ASP A 75 -5.99 -2.33 -4.62
CA ASP A 75 -6.37 -3.21 -5.73
C ASP A 75 -7.84 -3.05 -6.14
N ALA A 76 -8.69 -2.59 -5.22
CA ALA A 76 -10.10 -2.38 -5.51
C ALA A 76 -10.29 -1.26 -6.55
N GLU A 77 -10.94 -1.59 -7.67
CA GLU A 77 -11.42 -0.56 -8.61
C GLU A 77 -12.25 0.48 -7.84
N PRO A 78 -11.99 1.80 -8.01
CA PRO A 78 -12.71 2.85 -7.33
C PRO A 78 -14.16 2.88 -7.82
N LYS A 79 -15.01 2.09 -7.19
CA LYS A 79 -16.45 2.08 -7.40
C LYS A 79 -17.11 2.52 -6.11
N VAL A 80 -17.76 3.68 -6.16
CA VAL A 80 -18.65 4.18 -5.11
C VAL A 80 -19.70 3.09 -4.85
N GLY A 81 -19.50 2.26 -3.82
CA GLY A 81 -20.38 1.13 -3.52
C GLY A 81 -19.68 -0.18 -3.15
N ALA A 82 -18.49 -0.46 -3.71
CA ALA A 82 -17.82 -1.75 -3.49
C ALA A 82 -17.27 -1.91 -2.05
N TRP A 83 -16.98 -0.79 -1.39
CA TRP A 83 -16.31 -0.75 -0.09
C TRP A 83 -17.29 -0.76 1.09
N TRP A 84 -18.59 -0.55 0.82
CA TRP A 84 -19.61 -0.21 1.83
C TRP A 84 -20.70 -1.26 2.02
N ARG A 85 -20.43 -2.56 1.79
CA ARG A 85 -21.30 -3.59 2.38
C ARG A 85 -21.07 -3.61 3.88
N ILE A 86 -21.79 -2.73 4.58
CA ILE A 86 -22.06 -2.78 6.01
C ILE A 86 -23.18 -3.79 6.21
#